data_AF-A0A9D4AHA6-F1
#
_entry.id   AF-A0A9D4AHA6-F1
#
_cell.length_a   1.000
_cell.length_b   1.000
_cell.length_c   1.000
_cell.angle_alpha   90.00
_cell.angle_beta   90.00
_cell.angle_gamma   90.00
#
_symmetry.space_group_name_H-M   'P 1'
#
loop_
_entity.id
_entity.type
_entity.pdbx_description
1 polymer ?
#
loop_
_entity_poly.entity_id
_entity_poly.type
_entity_poly.pdbx_seq_one_letter_code
_entity_poly.pdbx_strand_id
1 'polypeptide(L)' 'MKLAVEGCMHGDLDEVYDTIKYIENTRNIKIDLLLCCSDFQTWPLVSKW' A
#
# COMPACT_ATOMS: atom_id res chain seq x y z
N MET A 1 11.31 -13.89 4.73
CA MET A 1 10.72 -13.13 3.62
C MET A 1 9.22 -13.17 3.74
N LYS A 2 8.59 -12.02 4.03
CA LYS A 2 7.13 -11.87 4.11
C LYS A 2 6.68 -10.85 3.08
N LEU A 3 5.69 -11.26 2.27
CA LEU A 3 5.14 -10.46 1.19
C LEU A 3 3.75 -10.00 1.59
N ALA A 4 3.52 -8.69 1.54
CA ALA A 4 2.17 -8.13 1.61
C ALA A 4 1.65 -7.96 0.19
N VAL A 5 0.42 -8.38 -0.05
CA VAL A 5 -0.28 -8.17 -1.33
C VAL A 5 -1.49 -7.31 -1.02
N GLU A 6 -1.58 -6.18 -1.70
CA GLU A 6 -2.67 -5.23 -1.57
C GLU A 6 -3.40 -5.12 -2.92
N GLY A 7 -4.73 -4.99 -2.83
CA GLY A 7 -5.65 -5.01 -3.95
C GLY A 7 -5.87 -3.62 -4.54
N CYS A 8 -7.15 -3.21 -4.65
CA CYS A 8 -7.50 -1.88 -5.14
C CYS A 8 -7.45 -0.87 -4.00
N MET A 9 -6.41 -0.03 -4.01
CA MET A 9 -6.42 1.20 -3.22
C MET A 9 -7.34 2.21 -3.87
N HIS A 10 -8.26 2.79 -3.12
CA HIS A 10 -9.03 3.97 -3.54
C HIS A 10 -8.17 5.25 -3.55
N GLY A 11 -6.88 5.14 -3.88
CA GLY A 11 -5.93 6.25 -3.92
C GLY A 11 -5.34 6.67 -2.58
N ASP A 12 -5.66 5.98 -1.48
CA ASP A 12 -5.17 6.33 -0.14
C ASP A 12 -4.00 5.41 0.26
N LEU A 13 -2.79 5.84 -0.10
CA LEU A 13 -1.55 5.12 0.20
C LEU A 13 -1.20 5.18 1.70
N ASP A 14 -1.63 6.22 2.39
CA ASP A 14 -1.33 6.44 3.81
C ASP A 14 -2.04 5.39 4.68
N GLU A 15 -3.31 5.11 4.39
CA GLU A 15 -4.07 4.05 5.09
C GLU A 15 -3.40 2.67 4.97
N VAL A 16 -2.78 2.39 3.82
CA VAL A 16 -2.12 1.10 3.59
C VAL A 16 -0.83 0.99 4.39
N TYR A 17 -0.02 2.04 4.43
CA TYR A 17 1.19 2.05 5.26
C TYR A 17 0.88 1.96 6.76
N ASP A 18 -0.19 2.61 7.21
CA ASP A 18 -0.64 2.50 8.60
C ASP A 18 -1.12 1.08 8.94
N THR A 19 -1.85 0.45 8.02
CA THR A 19 -2.26 -0.96 8.16
C THR A 19 -1.06 -1.91 8.22
N ILE A 20 -0.05 -1.69 7.38
CA ILE A 20 1.19 -2.47 7.38
C ILE A 20 1.90 -2.32 8.72
N LYS A 21 2.12 -1.09 9.20
CA LYS A 21 2.75 -0.84 10.51
C LYS A 21 1.98 -1.49 11.65
N TYR A 22 0.65 -1.41 11.62
CA TYR A 22 -0.20 -2.06 12.62
C TYR A 22 0.00 -3.58 12.63
N ILE A 23 0.05 -4.22 11.46
CA ILE A 23 0.27 -5.66 11.33
C ILE A 23 1.68 -6.04 11.77
N GLU A 24 2.70 -5.26 11.39
CA GLU A 24 4.10 -5.49 11.78
C GLU A 24 4.24 -5.46 13.31
N ASN A 25 3.66 -4.44 13.97
CA ASN A 25 3.69 -4.30 15.42
C ASN A 25 2.88 -5.39 16.14
N THR A 26 1.67 -5.69 15.65
CA THR A 26 0.77 -6.65 16.30
C THR A 26 1.28 -8.08 16.21
N ARG A 27 1.88 -8.45 15.08
CA ARG A 27 2.37 -9.80 14.83
C ARG A 27 3.86 -9.96 15.08
N ASN A 28 4.56 -8.88 15.41
CA ASN A 28 6.01 -8.82 15.53
C ASN A 28 6.71 -9.45 14.30
N ILE A 29 6.17 -9.15 13.11
CA ILE A 29 6.71 -9.59 11.82
C ILE A 29 7.18 -8.37 11.04
N LYS A 30 8.16 -8.56 10.18
CA LYS A 30 8.60 -7.54 9.22
C LYS A 30 8.11 -7.92 7.83
N ILE A 31 7.53 -6.97 7.11
CA ILE A 31 7.11 -7.12 5.72
C ILE A 31 8.25 -6.59 4.84
N ASP A 32 8.73 -7.43 3.93
CA ASP A 32 9.91 -7.12 3.11
C ASP A 32 9.54 -6.46 1.77
N LEU A 33 8.35 -6.77 1.26
CA LEU A 33 7.86 -6.25 -0.01
C LEU A 33 6.33 -6.15 0.00
N LEU A 34 5.83 -5.00 -0.46
CA LEU A 34 4.42 -4.73 -0.73
C LEU A 34 4.20 -4.79 -2.25
N LEU A 35 3.30 -5.68 -2.68
CA LEU A 35 2.84 -5.77 -4.06
C LEU A 35 1.44 -5.17 -4.16
N CYS A 36 1.34 -4.01 -4.81
CA CYS A 36 0.06 -3.36 -5.12
C CYS A 36 -0.38 -3.81 -6.52
N CYS A 37 -1.48 -4.56 -6.61
CA CYS A 37 -1.92 -5.18 -7.87
C CYS A 37 -3.04 -4.41 -8.60
N SER A 38 -3.21 -3.10 -8.36
CA SER A 38 -4.33 -2.31 -8.91
C SER A 38 -3.92 -0.91 -9.39
N ASP A 39 -4.89 -0.16 -9.92
CA ASP A 39 -4.75 1.20 -10.48
C ASP A 39 -4.13 2.15 -9.45
N PHE A 40 -2.80 2.16 -9.42
CA PHE A 40 -2.00 3.13 -8.69
C PHE A 40 -2.15 4.46 -9.41
N GLN A 41 -3.24 5.16 -9.11
CA GLN A 41 -3.49 6.50 -9.62
C GLN A 41 -2.61 7.49 -8.85
N THR A 42 -1.29 7.40 -9.07
CA THR A 42 -0.37 8.51 -8.81
C THR A 42 -0.82 9.65 -9.70
N TRP A 43 -1.52 10.64 -9.15
CA TRP A 43 -1.86 11.86 -9.86
C TRP A 43 -0.55 12.56 -10.26
N PRO A 44 -0.08 12.48 -11.52
CA PRO A 44 0.85 13.48 -11.96
C PRO A 44 0.01 14.75 -12.19
N LEU A 45 0.61 15.92 -12.14
CA LEU A 45 -0.07 17.18 -12.45
C LEU A 45 -0.41 17.33 -13.95
N VAL A 46 -0.87 16.25 -14.60
CA VAL A 46 -1.47 16.15 -15.94
C VAL A 46 -2.63 15.17 -15.75
N SER A 47 -3.90 15.50 -15.86
CA SER A 47 -4.55 16.21 -16.94
C SER A 47 -5.93 16.65 -16.47
N LYS A 48 -6.11 17.98 -16.38
CA LYS A 48 -7.39 18.64 -16.53
C LYS A 48 -7.58 18.84 -18.04
N TRP A 49 -8.24 17.90 -18.70
CA TRP A 49 -8.86 18.05 -20.03
C TRP A 49 -10.13 17.20 -20.05
#